data_AF-A0AAW6KL33-F1
#
_entry.id   AF-A0AAW6KL33-F1
#
_cell.length_a   1.000
_cell.length_b   1.000
_cell.length_c   1.000
_cell.angle_alpha   90.00
_cell.angle_beta   90.00
_cell.angle_gamma   90.00
#
_symmetry.space_group_name_H-M   'P 1'
#
loop_
_entity.id
_entity.type
_entity.pdbx_description
1 polymer ?
#
loop_
_entity_poly.entity_id
_entity_poly.type
_entity_poly.pdbx_seq_one_letter_code
_entity_poly.pdbx_strand_id
1 'polypeptide(L)'
;THLIRTPYGSKPSLTEAQKKVLKKNGFVYWDWNIDSMDWKYRSQKFVPEVMNQLNTLEKRQTKQPIVILMHDITSTVQSLPLLLTNLKNMGYSFATLDESMTPVHE
;
A
#
# COMPACT_ATOMS: atom_id res chain seq x y z
N THR A 1 7.77 -5.83 -15.54
CA THR A 1 8.15 -5.52 -14.15
C THR A 1 8.28 -6.82 -13.38
N HIS A 2 9.23 -6.90 -12.46
CA HIS A 2 9.41 -8.00 -11.49
C HIS A 2 8.82 -7.67 -10.11
N LEU A 3 8.02 -6.60 -10.03
CA LEU A 3 7.28 -6.24 -8.83
C LEU A 3 6.09 -7.17 -8.63
N ILE A 4 5.97 -7.74 -7.43
CA ILE A 4 4.85 -8.60 -7.05
C ILE A 4 4.26 -8.19 -5.70
N ARG A 5 3.01 -8.56 -5.46
CA ARG A 5 2.36 -8.46 -4.16
C ARG A 5 1.77 -9.82 -3.82
N THR A 6 1.96 -10.29 -2.60
CA THR A 6 1.38 -11.57 -2.17
C THR A 6 -0.10 -11.38 -1.84
N PRO A 7 -0.95 -12.38 -2.11
CA PRO A 7 -2.28 -12.44 -1.50
C PRO A 7 -2.15 -12.39 0.02
N TYR A 8 -2.99 -11.58 0.67
CA TYR A 8 -3.05 -11.43 2.14
C TYR A 8 -1.82 -10.83 2.82
N GLY A 9 -0.82 -10.35 2.07
CA GLY A 9 0.42 -9.80 2.64
C GLY A 9 1.48 -10.86 2.88
N SER A 10 2.75 -10.44 3.01
CA SER A 10 3.87 -11.38 3.10
C SER A 10 4.02 -12.00 4.48
N LYS A 11 3.51 -11.36 5.54
CA LYS A 11 3.57 -11.90 6.91
C LYS A 11 2.22 -12.44 7.38
N PRO A 12 2.18 -13.64 8.00
CA PRO A 12 3.27 -14.63 8.15
C PRO A 12 3.43 -15.56 6.93
N SER A 13 2.63 -15.37 5.89
CA SER A 13 2.35 -16.37 4.85
C SER A 13 3.50 -16.66 3.88
N LEU A 14 4.42 -15.72 3.68
CA LEU A 14 5.55 -15.86 2.77
C LEU A 14 6.76 -16.45 3.52
N THR A 15 7.00 -17.74 3.29
CA THR A 15 8.08 -18.49 3.96
C THR A 15 9.47 -18.03 3.50
N GLU A 16 10.49 -18.27 4.33
CA GLU A 16 11.89 -18.00 3.97
C GLU A 16 12.35 -18.74 2.70
N ALA A 17 11.85 -19.96 2.47
CA ALA A 17 12.12 -20.70 1.24
C ALA A 17 11.54 -19.99 0.01
N GLN A 18 10.30 -19.51 0.09
CA GLN A 18 9.68 -18.74 -0.98
C GLN A 18 10.39 -17.41 -1.22
N LYS A 19 10.77 -16.67 -0.16
CA LYS A 19 11.56 -15.42 -0.29
C LYS A 19 12.87 -15.65 -1.05
N LYS A 20 13.59 -16.74 -0.74
CA LYS A 20 14.82 -17.12 -1.47
C LYS A 20 14.56 -17.42 -2.94
N VAL A 21 13.48 -18.12 -3.26
CA VAL A 21 13.08 -18.41 -4.65
C VAL A 21 12.74 -17.13 -5.40
N LEU A 22 11.95 -16.23 -4.79
CA LEU A 22 11.61 -14.93 -5.39
C LEU A 22 12.87 -14.12 -5.71
N LYS A 23 13.76 -13.97 -4.71
CA LYS A 23 15.04 -13.26 -4.88
C LYS A 23 15.91 -13.88 -5.97
N LYS A 24 16.02 -15.21 -6.02
CA LYS A 24 16.81 -15.92 -7.04
C LYS A 24 16.29 -15.67 -8.46
N ASN A 25 14.98 -15.48 -8.62
CA ASN A 25 14.34 -15.21 -9.90
C ASN A 25 14.16 -13.71 -10.18
N GLY A 26 14.77 -12.83 -9.39
CA GLY A 26 14.74 -11.38 -9.61
C GLY A 26 13.43 -10.68 -9.21
N PHE A 27 12.52 -11.35 -8.51
CA PHE A 27 11.28 -10.73 -8.03
C PHE A 27 11.51 -9.86 -6.81
N VAL A 28 10.84 -8.70 -6.79
CA VAL A 28 10.77 -7.78 -5.64
C VAL A 28 9.33 -7.76 -5.15
N TYR A 29 9.09 -8.28 -3.95
CA TYR A 29 7.74 -8.28 -3.38
C TYR A 29 7.52 -7.05 -2.50
N TRP A 30 6.30 -6.52 -2.56
CA TRP A 30 5.83 -5.33 -1.85
C TRP A 30 4.61 -5.66 -1.00
N ASP A 31 4.64 -5.22 0.26
CA ASP A 31 3.48 -5.05 1.10
C ASP A 31 3.06 -3.56 1.12
N TRP A 32 2.25 -3.18 2.11
CA TRP A 32 1.74 -1.82 2.29
C TRP A 32 1.85 -1.43 3.77
N ASN A 33 1.96 -0.13 4.06
CA ASN A 33 1.96 0.38 5.43
C ASN A 33 0.67 1.13 5.79
N ILE A 34 -0.25 1.30 4.83
CA ILE A 34 -1.62 1.75 5.06
C ILE A 34 -2.57 0.75 4.40
N ASP A 35 -3.47 0.14 5.17
CA ASP A 35 -4.59 -0.66 4.64
C ASP A 35 -5.83 0.23 4.59
N SER A 36 -6.34 0.50 3.39
CA SER A 36 -7.52 1.35 3.25
C SER A 36 -8.77 0.76 3.93
N MET A 37 -8.85 -0.56 4.13
CA MET A 37 -10.06 -1.25 4.58
C MET A 37 -11.25 -1.08 3.62
N ASP A 38 -10.98 -0.77 2.34
CA ASP A 38 -11.99 -0.53 1.31
C ASP A 38 -12.89 -1.76 1.06
N TRP A 39 -12.32 -2.95 1.10
CA TRP A 39 -12.99 -4.24 1.00
C TRP A 39 -14.03 -4.45 2.11
N LYS A 40 -13.81 -3.86 3.29
CA LYS A 40 -14.70 -3.91 4.46
C LYS A 40 -15.80 -2.86 4.36
N TYR A 41 -15.45 -1.60 4.09
CA TYR A 41 -16.41 -0.49 4.10
C TYR A 41 -17.29 -0.40 2.85
N ARG A 42 -16.75 -0.78 1.70
CA ARG A 42 -17.40 -0.72 0.37
C ARG A 42 -18.09 0.61 0.08
N SER A 43 -17.52 1.71 0.56
CA SER A 43 -18.03 3.08 0.41
C SER A 43 -16.93 4.09 0.79
N GLN A 44 -17.18 5.39 0.60
CA GLN A 44 -16.24 6.47 0.96
C GLN A 44 -15.80 6.48 2.43
N LYS A 45 -16.43 5.68 3.31
CA LYS A 45 -16.08 5.54 4.72
C LYS A 45 -14.66 4.99 4.95
N PHE A 46 -14.01 4.42 3.93
CA PHE A 46 -12.61 4.03 4.02
C PHE A 46 -11.64 5.23 3.98
N VAL A 47 -12.06 6.39 3.45
CA VAL A 47 -11.18 7.55 3.30
C VAL A 47 -10.69 8.07 4.66
N PRO A 48 -11.55 8.28 5.68
CA PRO A 48 -11.08 8.63 7.03
C PRO A 48 -10.10 7.62 7.65
N GLU A 49 -10.26 6.32 7.35
CA GLU A 49 -9.36 5.28 7.85
C GLU A 49 -7.94 5.45 7.27
N VAL A 50 -7.84 5.68 5.96
CA VAL A 50 -6.57 6.02 5.30
C VAL A 50 -5.93 7.28 5.93
N MET A 51 -6.70 8.35 6.15
CA MET A 51 -6.18 9.59 6.73
C MET A 51 -5.67 9.39 8.18
N ASN A 52 -6.34 8.55 8.96
CA ASN A 52 -5.95 8.27 10.34
C ASN A 52 -4.64 7.46 10.42
N GLN A 53 -4.52 6.43 9.58
CA GLN A 53 -3.29 5.65 9.47
C GLN A 53 -2.12 6.50 8.96
N LEU A 54 -2.36 7.37 7.97
CA LEU A 54 -1.38 8.32 7.45
C LEU A 54 -0.83 9.25 8.55
N ASN A 55 -1.71 9.90 9.32
CA ASN A 55 -1.33 10.75 10.45
C ASN A 55 -0.52 9.98 11.51
N THR A 56 -0.82 8.69 11.71
CA THR A 56 -0.05 7.83 12.61
C THR A 56 1.35 7.54 12.08
N LEU A 57 1.50 7.28 10.77
CA LEU A 57 2.79 7.07 10.13
C LEU A 57 3.66 8.34 10.13
N GLU A 58 3.07 9.51 9.85
CA GLU A 58 3.78 10.79 9.89
C GLU A 58 4.36 11.06 11.29
N LYS A 59 3.59 10.82 12.35
CA LYS A 59 4.05 10.99 13.73
C LYS A 59 5.21 10.05 14.10
N ARG A 60 5.29 8.88 13.48
CA ARG A 60 6.40 7.93 13.66
C ARG A 60 7.66 8.34 12.90
N GLN A 61 7.61 9.37 12.05
CA GLN A 61 8.74 9.85 11.25
C GLN A 61 9.40 8.72 10.43
N THR A 62 8.57 7.85 9.85
CA THR A 62 9.08 6.76 9.03
C THR A 62 9.79 7.30 7.78
N LYS A 63 10.94 6.70 7.44
CA LYS A 63 11.65 6.97 6.18
C LYS A 63 11.19 6.07 5.03
N GLN A 64 10.29 5.13 5.31
CA GLN A 64 9.74 4.24 4.28
C GLN A 64 8.77 5.03 3.39
N PRO A 65 8.64 4.65 2.10
CA PRO A 65 7.60 5.21 1.25
C PRO A 65 6.21 4.89 1.81
N ILE A 66 5.26 5.80 1.63
CA ILE A 66 3.85 5.54 1.96
C ILE A 66 3.24 4.71 0.83
N VAL A 67 2.77 3.52 1.18
CA VAL A 67 2.15 2.57 0.25
C VAL A 67 0.77 2.21 0.79
N ILE A 68 -0.27 2.63 0.07
CA ILE A 68 -1.67 2.42 0.45
C ILE A 68 -2.23 1.23 -0.34
N LEU A 69 -2.68 0.18 0.36
CA LEU A 69 -3.41 -0.91 -0.27
C LEU A 69 -4.85 -0.50 -0.56
N MET A 70 -5.25 -0.72 -1.81
CA MET A 70 -6.62 -0.56 -2.30
C MET A 70 -6.94 -1.69 -3.27
N HIS A 71 -8.24 -1.94 -3.48
CA HIS A 71 -8.77 -2.89 -4.46
C HIS A 71 -9.56 -2.12 -5.51
N ASP A 72 -9.42 -2.49 -6.79
CA ASP A 72 -10.09 -1.89 -7.95
C ASP A 72 -11.57 -2.30 -8.07
N ILE A 73 -12.28 -2.29 -6.95
CA ILE A 73 -13.73 -2.53 -6.89
C ILE A 73 -14.51 -1.23 -7.09
N THR A 74 -15.76 -1.33 -7.56
CA THR A 74 -16.60 -0.17 -7.92
C THR A 74 -16.67 0.91 -6.86
N SER A 75 -16.87 0.54 -5.59
CA SER A 75 -16.99 1.50 -4.49
C SER A 75 -15.69 2.24 -4.18
N THR A 76 -14.55 1.54 -4.32
CA THR A 76 -13.22 2.14 -4.19
C THR A 76 -12.97 3.14 -5.31
N VAL A 77 -13.23 2.75 -6.56
CA VAL A 77 -13.07 3.63 -7.74
C VAL A 77 -13.93 4.89 -7.61
N GLN A 78 -15.18 4.77 -7.15
CA GLN A 78 -16.07 5.92 -6.95
C GLN A 78 -15.58 6.89 -5.87
N SER A 79 -14.91 6.39 -4.83
CA SER A 79 -14.45 7.20 -3.70
C SER A 79 -13.00 7.69 -3.86
N LEU A 80 -12.23 7.11 -4.78
CA LEU A 80 -10.82 7.44 -5.02
C LEU A 80 -10.60 8.94 -5.29
N PRO A 81 -11.43 9.68 -6.06
CA PRO A 81 -11.23 11.11 -6.26
C PRO A 81 -11.21 11.93 -4.97
N LEU A 82 -12.02 11.56 -3.97
CA LEU A 82 -12.03 12.24 -2.66
C LEU A 82 -10.70 12.01 -1.92
N LEU A 83 -10.23 10.77 -1.87
CA LEU A 83 -8.93 10.46 -1.24
C LEU A 83 -7.79 11.20 -1.93
N LEU A 84 -7.73 11.16 -3.26
CA LEU A 84 -6.68 11.83 -4.03
C LEU A 84 -6.67 13.35 -3.80
N THR A 85 -7.86 13.97 -3.71
CA THR A 85 -7.99 15.41 -3.42
C THR A 85 -7.46 15.74 -2.03
N ASN A 86 -7.84 14.96 -1.02
CA ASN A 86 -7.36 15.16 0.35
C ASN A 86 -5.83 15.06 0.44
N LEU A 87 -5.25 14.03 -0.16
CA LEU A 87 -3.79 13.83 -0.17
C LEU A 87 -3.06 14.97 -0.90
N LYS A 88 -3.56 15.43 -2.06
CA LYS A 88 -2.98 16.59 -2.77
C LYS A 88 -3.02 17.86 -1.94
N ASN A 89 -4.13 18.11 -1.25
CA ASN A 89 -4.29 19.29 -0.38
C ASN A 89 -3.32 19.25 0.82
N MET A 90 -2.87 18.06 1.22
CA MET A 90 -1.81 17.88 2.23
C MET A 90 -0.39 17.97 1.66
N GLY A 91 -0.24 18.19 0.34
CA GLY A 91 1.07 18.31 -0.31
C GLY A 91 1.68 17.00 -0.80
N TYR A 92 0.92 15.90 -0.80
CA TYR A 92 1.39 14.63 -1.35
C TYR A 92 1.42 14.63 -2.88
N SER A 93 2.41 13.93 -3.43
CA SER A 93 2.46 13.56 -4.84
C SER A 93 2.31 12.05 -4.99
N PHE A 94 1.95 11.59 -6.19
CA PHE A 94 1.76 10.18 -6.49
C PHE A 94 2.80 9.72 -7.49
N ALA A 95 3.40 8.57 -7.21
CA ALA A 95 4.37 7.93 -8.08
C ALA A 95 4.01 6.45 -8.24
N THR A 96 4.42 5.87 -9.37
CA THR A 96 4.40 4.43 -9.57
C THR A 96 5.59 3.79 -8.85
N LEU A 97 5.43 2.56 -8.36
CA LEU A 97 6.54 1.80 -7.82
C LEU A 97 7.55 1.46 -8.93
N ASP A 98 8.83 1.51 -8.60
CA ASP A 98 9.92 1.06 -9.46
C ASP A 98 10.81 0.01 -8.76
N GLU A 99 11.57 -0.74 -9.56
CA GLU A 99 12.40 -1.85 -9.08
C GLU A 99 13.64 -1.40 -8.29
N SER A 100 13.99 -0.11 -8.32
CA SER A 100 15.10 0.48 -7.54
C SER A 100 14.68 0.98 -6.16
N MET A 101 13.37 1.12 -5.91
CA MET A 101 12.84 1.52 -4.60
C MET A 101 13.00 0.42 -3.55
N THR A 102 13.22 0.83 -2.30
CA THR A 102 13.20 -0.08 -1.15
C THR A 102 11.75 -0.51 -0.85
N PRO A 103 11.42 -1.80 -0.90
CA PRO A 103 10.07 -2.30 -0.64
C PRO A 103 9.67 -2.18 0.83
N VAL A 104 8.37 -2.00 1.06
CA VAL A 104 7.73 -2.13 2.38
C VAL A 104 7.42 -3.61 2.63
N HIS A 105 7.79 -4.14 3.81
CA HIS A 105 7.54 -5.51 4.24
C HIS A 105 6.89 -5.52 5.62
N GLU A 106 5.68 -4.98 5.74
CA GLU A 106 4.92 -4.92 6.99
C GLU A 106 4.10 -6.19 7.22
#